data_AF-A0AAD3DNS4-F1
#
_entry.id   AF-A0AAD3DNS4-F1
#
_cell.length_a   1.000
_cell.length_b   1.000
_cell.length_c   1.000
_cell.angle_alpha   90.00
_cell.angle_beta   90.00
_cell.angle_gamma   90.00
#
_symmetry.space_group_name_H-M   'P 1'
#
loop_
_entity.id
_entity.type
_entity.pdbx_description
1 polymer ?
#
loop_
_entity_poly.entity_id
_entity_poly.type
_entity_poly.pdbx_seq_one_letter_code
_entity_poly.pdbx_strand_id
1 'polypeptide(L)'
;MAAGAGDYAPPTNRGWALPGHLRVTVQLSCYGDLAPLFRQANLPVLKACLAAEPLWSEVAMLDKLHYKNIHQHRGAHFMRHLKEVRRMLLRLHELRLPHQIEDLQLLLQQGGVLGPGSAAATTTGAATAAGRGSRASSKAAIAAGGGSEAGAAAGGGRASYRLPSREAGAAVLKQLLTGAALLVGLQAPLHRAAAHLAAQLGLTYFVPLATTATAMLARIKVLSLQLLLDCVKTYNALADLLPLLPQPAATAAAVDGHSTDPALLLPPELAPALQPPKAQKAPLPPVRGRRGGKPTHQEAHLPTNRPN
;
A
#
# COMPACT_ATOMS: atom_id res chain seq x y z
N MET A 1 -19.56 -12.46 8.14
CA MET A 1 -20.36 -11.46 7.40
C MET A 1 -21.17 -10.67 8.41
N ALA A 2 -20.61 -9.54 8.84
CA ALA A 2 -21.30 -8.50 9.59
C ALA A 2 -20.64 -7.19 9.15
N ALA A 3 -21.09 -6.69 8.00
CA ALA A 3 -20.77 -5.35 7.53
C ALA A 3 -22.02 -4.52 7.81
N GLY A 4 -21.91 -3.46 8.61
CA GLY A 4 -23.04 -2.56 8.83
C GLY A 4 -23.11 -1.93 10.23
N ALA A 5 -22.13 -1.12 10.58
CA ALA A 5 -22.30 0.04 11.47
C ALA A 5 -21.10 0.95 11.21
N GLY A 6 -21.35 2.06 10.51
CA GLY A 6 -20.31 3.01 10.15
C GLY A 6 -19.78 3.69 11.40
N ASP A 7 -18.55 3.32 11.79
CA ASP A 7 -17.69 4.15 12.64
C ASP A 7 -17.35 5.43 11.88
N TYR A 8 -18.27 6.39 11.88
CA TYR A 8 -17.98 7.79 11.60
C TYR A 8 -17.24 8.41 12.80
N ALA A 9 -16.14 7.78 13.22
CA ALA A 9 -15.17 8.46 14.06
C ALA A 9 -14.60 9.64 13.25
N PRO A 10 -14.53 10.85 13.83
CA PRO A 10 -13.91 11.99 13.15
C PRO A 10 -12.51 11.58 12.69
N PRO A 11 -12.05 12.05 11.52
CA PRO A 11 -10.82 11.56 10.90
C PRO A 11 -9.62 11.63 11.86
N THR A 12 -9.62 12.58 12.80
CA THR A 12 -8.62 12.77 13.85
C THR A 12 -8.44 11.61 14.82
N ASN A 13 -9.45 10.74 15.00
CA ASN A 13 -9.42 9.66 16.00
C ASN A 13 -9.19 8.26 15.40
N ARG A 14 -8.87 8.19 14.10
CA ARG A 14 -8.60 6.91 13.42
C ARG A 14 -7.13 6.54 13.61
N GLY A 15 -6.87 5.40 14.25
CA GLY A 15 -5.49 4.92 14.52
C GLY A 15 -4.66 4.59 13.27
N TRP A 16 -5.24 4.70 12.08
CA TRP A 16 -4.60 4.49 10.78
C TRP A 16 -4.46 5.77 9.96
N ALA A 17 -5.01 6.88 10.44
CA ALA A 17 -5.06 8.07 9.64
C ALA A 17 -3.71 8.80 9.68
N LEU A 18 -3.36 9.49 8.58
CA LEU A 18 -2.06 10.17 8.42
C LEU A 18 -1.64 10.94 9.70
N PRO A 19 -0.37 10.95 10.10
CA PRO A 19 0.07 11.77 11.24
C PRO A 19 -0.47 13.21 11.15
N GLY A 20 -0.87 13.79 12.29
CA GLY A 20 -1.59 15.07 12.32
C GLY A 20 -0.88 16.23 11.60
N HIS A 21 0.46 16.23 11.60
CA HIS A 21 1.28 17.20 10.88
C HIS A 21 1.18 17.09 9.34
N LEU A 22 0.91 15.89 8.81
CA LEU A 22 0.73 15.68 7.37
C LEU A 22 -0.67 16.07 6.89
N ARG A 23 -1.66 16.12 7.79
CA ARG A 23 -3.05 16.50 7.46
C ARG A 23 -3.27 18.00 7.32
N VAL A 24 -2.21 18.80 7.42
CA VAL A 24 -2.28 20.24 7.16
C VAL A 24 -2.71 20.43 5.71
N THR A 25 -3.87 21.06 5.54
CA THR A 25 -4.33 21.50 4.21
C THR A 25 -3.89 22.92 3.98
N VAL A 26 -3.38 23.21 2.78
CA VAL A 26 -2.94 24.55 2.41
C VAL A 26 -4.00 25.14 1.49
N GLN A 27 -4.51 26.33 1.86
CA GLN A 27 -5.47 27.06 1.04
C GLN A 27 -4.72 27.81 -0.06
N LEU A 28 -5.03 27.49 -1.31
CA LEU A 28 -4.51 28.19 -2.49
C LEU A 28 -5.64 29.05 -3.08
N SER A 29 -5.41 30.35 -3.15
CA SER A 29 -6.38 31.33 -3.68
C SER A 29 -6.12 31.73 -5.13
N CYS A 30 -5.09 31.17 -5.78
CA CYS A 30 -4.57 31.64 -7.06
C CYS A 30 -4.22 30.55 -8.08
N TYR A 31 -4.54 29.28 -7.82
CA TYR A 31 -4.40 28.23 -8.84
C TYR A 31 -5.65 28.15 -9.74
N GLY A 32 -5.42 27.86 -11.03
CA GLY A 32 -6.51 27.52 -11.95
C GLY A 32 -7.30 26.30 -11.50
N ASP A 33 -8.41 25.98 -12.18
CA ASP A 33 -9.25 24.84 -11.78
C ASP A 33 -8.45 23.53 -11.82
N LEU A 34 -8.06 23.01 -10.65
CA LEU A 34 -7.34 21.75 -10.48
C LEU A 34 -8.30 20.55 -10.41
N ALA A 35 -9.62 20.79 -10.33
CA ALA A 35 -10.64 19.74 -10.32
C ALA A 35 -10.56 18.75 -11.49
N PRO A 36 -10.26 19.13 -12.75
CA PRO A 36 -10.11 18.15 -13.84
C PRO A 36 -8.96 17.18 -13.63
N LEU A 37 -7.81 17.63 -13.07
CA LEU A 37 -6.65 16.78 -12.83
C LEU A 37 -6.91 15.76 -11.71
N PHE A 38 -7.58 16.19 -10.63
CA PHE A 38 -8.00 15.28 -9.56
C PHE A 38 -9.09 14.30 -10.02
N ARG A 39 -9.99 14.72 -10.92
CA ARG A 39 -10.97 13.82 -11.55
C ARG A 39 -10.28 12.81 -12.46
N GLN A 40 -9.27 13.23 -13.22
CA GLN A 40 -8.50 12.36 -14.10
C GLN A 40 -7.75 11.25 -13.33
N ALA A 41 -7.23 11.56 -12.14
CA ALA A 41 -6.56 10.58 -11.28
C ALA A 41 -7.50 9.50 -10.72
N ASN A 42 -8.82 9.72 -10.72
CA ASN A 42 -9.84 8.75 -10.35
C ASN A 42 -9.53 7.96 -9.06
N LEU A 43 -9.17 8.69 -8.00
CA LEU A 43 -8.84 8.17 -6.67
C LEU A 43 -9.80 7.10 -6.12
N PRO A 44 -11.15 7.18 -6.29
CA PRO A 44 -12.04 6.13 -5.79
C PRO A 44 -11.81 4.78 -6.48
N VAL A 45 -11.48 4.79 -7.77
CA VAL A 45 -11.15 3.55 -8.51
C VAL A 45 -9.82 2.99 -8.02
N LEU A 46 -8.81 3.84 -7.84
CA LEU A 46 -7.51 3.42 -7.31
C LEU A 46 -7.64 2.80 -5.90
N LYS A 47 -8.46 3.40 -5.02
CA LYS A 47 -8.80 2.83 -3.72
C LYS A 47 -9.42 1.43 -3.85
N ALA A 48 -10.41 1.28 -4.73
CA ALA A 48 -11.08 0.00 -4.94
C ALA A 48 -10.13 -1.09 -5.44
N CYS A 49 -9.21 -0.75 -6.36
CA CYS A 49 -8.17 -1.67 -6.83
C CYS A 49 -7.22 -2.11 -5.70
N LEU A 50 -6.79 -1.17 -4.85
CA LEU A 50 -5.89 -1.46 -3.72
C LEU A 50 -6.55 -2.23 -2.57
N ALA A 51 -7.88 -2.23 -2.48
CA ALA A 51 -8.59 -3.01 -1.47
C ALA A 51 -8.37 -4.52 -1.65
N ALA A 52 -8.24 -5.00 -2.90
CA ALA A 52 -7.93 -6.39 -3.24
C ALA A 52 -8.72 -7.44 -2.43
N GLU A 53 -10.03 -7.25 -2.28
CA GLU A 53 -10.94 -8.16 -1.56
C GLU A 53 -10.73 -9.66 -1.87
N PRO A 54 -10.55 -10.07 -3.15
CA PRO A 54 -10.29 -11.48 -3.46
C PRO A 54 -9.01 -12.01 -2.80
N LEU A 55 -7.94 -11.21 -2.72
CA LEU A 55 -6.69 -11.63 -2.08
C LEU A 55 -6.92 -11.95 -0.61
N TRP A 56 -7.58 -11.05 0.12
CA TRP A 56 -7.82 -11.21 1.54
C TRP A 56 -8.77 -12.37 1.86
N SER A 57 -9.72 -12.67 0.97
CA SER A 57 -10.55 -13.86 1.08
C SER A 57 -9.71 -15.16 1.01
N GLU A 58 -8.70 -15.21 0.13
CA GLU A 58 -7.78 -16.34 0.04
C GLU A 58 -6.85 -16.42 1.26
N VAL A 59 -6.38 -15.28 1.78
CA VAL A 59 -5.58 -15.24 3.01
C VAL A 59 -6.38 -15.78 4.20
N ALA A 60 -7.66 -15.39 4.34
CA ALA A 60 -8.53 -15.88 5.39
C ALA A 60 -8.79 -17.39 5.27
N MET A 61 -8.91 -17.92 4.05
CA MET A 61 -8.97 -19.36 3.84
C MET A 61 -7.64 -20.03 4.22
N LEU A 62 -6.50 -19.42 3.90
CA LEU A 62 -5.18 -19.96 4.22
C LEU A 62 -4.96 -20.02 5.73
N ASP A 63 -5.47 -19.03 6.47
CA ASP A 63 -5.48 -19.02 7.93
C ASP A 63 -6.28 -20.19 8.51
N LYS A 64 -7.49 -20.43 7.98
CA LYS A 64 -8.33 -21.57 8.40
C LYS A 64 -7.64 -22.91 8.09
N LEU A 65 -7.04 -23.05 6.91
CA LEU A 65 -6.30 -24.24 6.53
C LEU A 65 -5.10 -24.46 7.46
N HIS A 66 -4.31 -23.42 7.71
CA HIS A 66 -3.18 -23.51 8.61
C HIS A 66 -3.58 -23.88 10.04
N TYR A 67 -4.63 -23.24 10.57
CA TYR A 67 -5.14 -23.50 11.92
C TYR A 67 -5.56 -24.96 12.09
N LYS A 68 -6.31 -25.52 11.14
CA LYS A 68 -6.78 -26.93 11.21
C LYS A 68 -5.65 -27.95 11.14
N ASN A 69 -4.56 -27.61 10.44
CA ASN A 69 -3.50 -28.57 10.10
C ASN A 69 -2.25 -28.43 10.98
N ILE A 70 -2.20 -27.43 11.88
CA ILE A 70 -0.99 -27.13 12.67
C ILE A 70 -0.59 -28.27 13.62
N HIS A 71 -1.56 -28.97 14.21
CA HIS A 71 -1.30 -30.05 15.16
C HIS A 71 -0.87 -31.35 14.46
N GLN A 72 -1.45 -31.64 13.28
CA GLN A 72 -1.13 -32.83 12.49
C GLN A 72 0.24 -32.73 11.80
N HIS A 73 0.69 -31.51 11.49
CA HIS A 73 1.89 -31.27 10.69
C HIS A 73 2.91 -30.34 11.38
N ARG A 74 2.98 -30.37 12.71
CA ARG A 74 3.83 -29.46 13.51
C ARG A 74 5.30 -29.44 13.10
N GLY A 75 5.84 -30.58 12.67
CA GLY A 75 7.24 -30.73 12.22
C GLY A 75 7.46 -30.57 10.71
N ALA A 76 6.41 -30.38 9.91
CA ALA A 76 6.53 -30.41 8.47
C ALA A 76 7.12 -29.11 7.90
N HIS A 77 8.10 -29.24 6.99
CA HIS A 77 8.74 -28.08 6.35
C HIS A 77 7.75 -27.19 5.58
N PHE A 78 6.77 -27.78 4.88
CA PHE A 78 5.76 -27.01 4.15
C PHE A 78 4.92 -26.11 5.09
N MET A 79 4.67 -26.53 6.34
CA MET A 79 3.97 -25.71 7.33
C MET A 79 4.77 -24.49 7.76
N ARG A 80 6.09 -24.61 7.86
CA ARG A 80 6.98 -23.48 8.14
C ARG A 80 6.90 -22.43 7.02
N HIS A 81 6.92 -22.87 5.76
CA HIS A 81 6.83 -21.96 4.61
C HIS A 81 5.44 -21.32 4.47
N LEU A 82 4.36 -22.06 4.72
CA LEU A 82 3.02 -21.47 4.77
C LEU A 82 2.90 -20.42 5.87
N LYS A 83 3.50 -20.66 7.05
CA LYS A 83 3.56 -19.65 8.13
C LYS A 83 4.36 -18.41 7.73
N GLU A 84 5.42 -18.56 6.93
CA GLU A 84 6.21 -17.44 6.41
C GLU A 84 5.40 -16.57 5.43
N VAL A 85 4.74 -17.21 4.45
CA VAL A 85 3.82 -16.55 3.51
C VAL A 85 2.73 -15.77 4.25
N ARG A 86 2.09 -16.40 5.25
CA ARG A 86 1.06 -15.75 6.09
C ARG A 86 1.59 -14.50 6.80
N ARG A 87 2.77 -14.57 7.42
CA ARG A 87 3.37 -13.41 8.11
C ARG A 87 3.61 -12.25 7.17
N MET A 88 4.08 -12.51 5.95
CA MET A 88 4.32 -11.45 4.98
C MET A 88 3.03 -10.81 4.48
N LEU A 89 1.99 -11.60 4.24
CA LEU A 89 0.67 -11.10 3.86
C LEU A 89 0.03 -10.25 4.97
N LEU A 90 0.22 -10.63 6.24
CA LEU A 90 -0.24 -9.82 7.39
C LEU A 90 0.50 -8.48 7.48
N ARG A 91 1.83 -8.47 7.29
CA ARG A 91 2.61 -7.22 7.23
C ARG A 91 2.15 -6.31 6.10
N LEU A 92 1.79 -6.88 4.95
CA LEU A 92 1.22 -6.11 3.84
C LEU A 92 -0.15 -5.53 4.21
N HIS A 93 -0.99 -6.30 4.89
CA HIS A 93 -2.30 -5.83 5.35
C HIS A 93 -2.19 -4.68 6.37
N GLU A 94 -1.18 -4.72 7.23
CA GLU A 94 -0.88 -3.67 8.22
C GLU A 94 -0.55 -2.31 7.59
N LEU A 95 -0.03 -2.28 6.35
CA LEU A 95 0.25 -1.03 5.64
C LEU A 95 -1.03 -0.24 5.29
N ARG A 96 -2.18 -0.92 5.22
CA ARG A 96 -3.50 -0.27 5.01
C ARG A 96 -3.53 0.71 3.84
N LEU A 97 -2.87 0.35 2.73
CA LEU A 97 -2.78 1.15 1.51
C LEU A 97 -4.12 1.79 1.06
N PRO A 98 -5.27 1.08 1.00
CA PRO A 98 -6.53 1.69 0.56
C PRO A 98 -7.02 2.81 1.50
N HIS A 99 -6.75 2.71 2.79
CA HIS A 99 -7.16 3.72 3.78
C HIS A 99 -6.33 5.00 3.68
N GLN A 100 -5.07 4.91 3.28
CA GLN A 100 -4.22 6.08 3.03
C GLN A 100 -4.69 6.89 1.82
N ILE A 101 -5.17 6.21 0.77
CA ILE A 101 -5.78 6.87 -0.39
C ILE A 101 -7.11 7.51 -0.01
N GLU A 102 -7.91 6.83 0.81
CA GLU A 102 -9.17 7.37 1.33
C GLU A 102 -8.98 8.64 2.16
N ASP A 103 -7.95 8.68 3.01
CA ASP A 103 -7.60 9.90 3.76
C ASP A 103 -7.20 11.04 2.82
N LEU A 104 -6.39 10.77 1.79
CA LEU A 104 -6.01 11.76 0.80
C LEU A 104 -7.23 12.27 0.03
N GLN A 105 -8.15 11.38 -0.34
CA GLN A 105 -9.42 11.73 -0.97
C GLN A 105 -10.31 12.58 -0.05
N LEU A 106 -10.41 12.23 1.23
CA LEU A 106 -11.18 13.00 2.22
C LEU A 106 -10.60 14.41 2.40
N LEU A 107 -9.26 14.54 2.47
CA LEU A 107 -8.59 15.84 2.56
C LEU A 107 -8.87 16.70 1.31
N LEU A 108 -8.90 16.11 0.12
CA LEU A 108 -9.28 16.80 -1.11
C LEU A 108 -10.75 17.22 -1.13
N GLN A 109 -11.66 16.36 -0.66
CA GLN A 109 -13.09 16.65 -0.62
C GLN A 109 -13.45 17.73 0.42
N GLN A 110 -12.80 17.71 1.59
CA GLN A 110 -12.95 18.75 2.61
C GLN A 110 -12.44 20.12 2.14
N GLY A 111 -11.62 20.16 1.09
CA GLY A 111 -11.13 21.37 0.47
C GLY A 111 -11.87 21.86 -0.77
N GLY A 112 -12.98 21.20 -1.15
CA GLY A 112 -13.81 21.60 -2.28
C GLY A 112 -14.61 22.87 -2.00
N VAL A 113 -14.37 23.90 -2.82
CA VAL A 113 -15.10 25.18 -2.95
C VAL A 113 -15.72 25.70 -1.64
N LEU A 114 -14.91 26.39 -0.84
CA LEU A 114 -15.46 27.41 0.06
C LEU A 114 -16.06 28.49 -0.86
N GLY A 115 -17.39 28.50 -0.98
CA GLY A 115 -18.10 29.63 -1.57
C GLY A 115 -17.67 30.93 -0.87
N PRO A 116 -17.82 32.09 -1.51
CA PRO A 116 -17.28 33.38 -1.03
C PRO A 116 -17.82 33.89 0.33
N GLY A 117 -18.51 33.07 1.12
CA GLY A 117 -19.08 33.42 2.43
C GLY A 117 -18.59 32.63 3.64
N SER A 118 -17.66 31.68 3.52
CA SER A 118 -17.19 30.89 4.68
C SER A 118 -15.77 31.27 5.11
N ALA A 119 -15.63 32.53 5.55
CA ALA A 119 -14.49 33.03 6.28
C ALA A 119 -14.85 33.14 7.77
N ALA A 120 -15.12 32.02 8.44
CA ALA A 120 -15.18 31.99 9.92
C ALA A 120 -15.22 30.55 10.44
N ALA A 121 -14.05 29.97 10.71
CA ALA A 121 -13.87 29.01 11.81
C ALA A 121 -12.39 28.64 11.91
N THR A 122 -11.63 29.49 12.60
CA THR A 122 -10.38 29.07 13.25
C THR A 122 -10.36 29.71 14.63
N THR A 123 -10.60 28.84 15.63
CA THR A 123 -10.09 28.91 17.01
C THR A 123 -10.28 30.18 17.84
N THR A 124 -11.21 30.12 18.78
CA THR A 124 -11.01 30.58 20.18
C THR A 124 -11.86 29.70 21.10
N GLY A 125 -11.23 29.06 22.08
CA GLY A 125 -11.93 28.29 23.10
C GLY A 125 -12.51 29.19 24.20
N ALA A 126 -13.57 28.72 24.86
CA ALA A 126 -13.84 28.84 26.30
C ALA A 126 -15.28 28.41 26.58
N ALA A 127 -15.46 27.80 27.75
CA ALA A 127 -16.70 27.24 28.27
C ALA A 127 -17.83 28.27 28.44
N THR A 128 -19.08 27.81 28.29
CA THR A 128 -20.11 27.85 29.34
C THR A 128 -21.29 26.99 28.94
N ALA A 129 -21.70 26.13 29.88
CA ALA A 129 -22.95 25.39 29.86
C ALA A 129 -24.15 26.32 30.08
N ALA A 130 -25.23 26.14 29.31
CA ALA A 130 -26.63 26.21 29.76
C ALA A 130 -27.60 26.10 28.59
N GLY A 131 -28.65 25.29 28.77
CA GLY A 131 -30.01 25.73 28.44
C GLY A 131 -30.64 25.33 27.10
N ARG A 132 -31.45 24.26 27.17
CA ARG A 132 -32.84 24.15 26.67
C ARG A 132 -33.15 24.50 25.18
N GLY A 133 -33.62 23.46 24.48
CA GLY A 133 -35.03 23.39 24.07
C GLY A 133 -35.43 23.75 22.62
N SER A 134 -36.40 22.97 22.11
CA SER A 134 -37.23 23.14 20.89
C SER A 134 -36.60 22.68 19.57
N ARG A 135 -37.03 21.57 18.95
CA ARG A 135 -38.29 21.37 18.17
C ARG A 135 -38.65 22.56 17.27
N ALA A 136 -38.49 22.39 15.96
CA ALA A 136 -39.55 22.67 14.98
C ALA A 136 -39.18 22.10 13.60
N SER A 137 -40.10 21.28 13.09
CA SER A 137 -40.27 20.90 11.69
C SER A 137 -40.99 22.03 10.95
N SER A 138 -40.62 22.29 9.69
CA SER A 138 -41.49 22.68 8.55
C SER A 138 -40.59 23.22 7.43
N LYS A 139 -40.59 22.65 6.22
CA LYS A 139 -41.62 22.67 5.16
C LYS A 139 -41.56 23.96 4.31
N ALA A 140 -41.57 23.74 3.00
CA ALA A 140 -41.67 24.70 1.88
C ALA A 140 -40.33 25.31 1.42
N ALA A 141 -40.06 25.53 0.13
CA ALA A 141 -40.92 25.53 -1.04
C ALA A 141 -40.13 25.14 -2.31
N ILE A 142 -40.79 24.39 -3.19
CA ILE A 142 -40.54 24.41 -4.63
C ILE A 142 -41.26 25.66 -5.16
N ALA A 143 -40.57 26.52 -5.89
CA ALA A 143 -41.18 27.47 -6.81
C ALA A 143 -40.21 27.77 -7.96
N ALA A 144 -40.70 27.53 -9.17
CA ALA A 144 -40.08 27.86 -10.43
C ALA A 144 -40.41 29.30 -10.85
N GLY A 145 -39.53 29.88 -11.66
CA GLY A 145 -39.91 30.84 -12.71
C GLY A 145 -39.45 32.28 -12.52
N GLY A 146 -38.94 32.87 -13.62
CA GLY A 146 -39.04 34.29 -13.90
C GLY A 146 -37.71 35.03 -13.96
N GLY A 147 -37.30 35.40 -15.18
CA GLY A 147 -36.07 36.12 -15.46
C GLY A 147 -36.01 37.54 -14.88
N SER A 148 -34.77 37.96 -14.66
CA SER A 148 -34.37 39.36 -14.46
C SER A 148 -32.94 39.48 -14.96
N GLU A 149 -32.80 39.94 -16.21
CA GLU A 149 -31.56 40.51 -16.72
C GLU A 149 -31.36 41.85 -16.02
N ALA A 150 -30.57 41.83 -14.95
CA ALA A 150 -30.03 43.03 -14.33
C ALA A 150 -28.58 42.71 -13.95
N GLY A 151 -27.66 43.51 -14.49
CA GLY A 151 -26.21 43.30 -14.44
C GLY A 151 -25.69 42.96 -13.05
N ALA A 152 -25.39 41.68 -12.84
CA ALA A 152 -24.49 41.24 -11.79
C ALA A 152 -23.07 41.30 -12.38
N ALA A 153 -22.31 42.30 -11.96
CA ALA A 153 -20.87 42.31 -12.13
C ALA A 153 -20.33 40.92 -11.80
N ALA A 154 -19.70 40.29 -12.79
CA ALA A 154 -19.07 38.99 -12.68
C ALA A 154 -17.93 39.08 -11.67
N GLY A 155 -18.27 39.00 -10.39
CA GLY A 155 -17.35 38.71 -9.31
C GLY A 155 -16.85 37.29 -9.55
N GLY A 156 -15.81 37.15 -10.36
CA GLY A 156 -15.00 35.95 -10.47
C GLY A 156 -14.35 35.70 -9.13
N GLY A 157 -15.14 35.22 -8.17
CA GLY A 157 -14.67 34.76 -6.88
C GLY A 157 -13.66 33.67 -7.17
N ARG A 158 -12.37 34.00 -6.99
CA ARG A 158 -11.28 33.05 -7.18
C ARG A 158 -11.57 31.88 -6.25
N ALA A 159 -11.90 30.73 -6.83
CA ALA A 159 -12.20 29.52 -6.08
C ALA A 159 -10.97 29.19 -5.25
N SER A 160 -11.08 29.30 -3.93
CA SER A 160 -10.01 28.89 -3.03
C SER A 160 -10.17 27.40 -2.74
N TYR A 161 -9.13 26.62 -3.04
CA TYR A 161 -9.09 25.18 -2.80
C TYR A 161 -8.21 24.90 -1.59
N ARG A 162 -8.62 23.99 -0.71
CA ARG A 162 -7.71 23.43 0.29
C ARG A 162 -7.14 22.12 -0.26
N LEU A 163 -5.84 22.05 -0.47
CA LEU A 163 -5.18 20.84 -0.95
C LEU A 163 -4.39 20.18 0.17
N PRO A 164 -4.24 18.84 0.16
CA PRO A 164 -3.33 18.16 1.07
C PRO A 164 -1.91 18.66 0.85
N SER A 165 -1.11 18.69 1.92
CA SER A 165 0.30 19.05 1.83
C SER A 165 1.05 18.12 0.87
N ARG A 166 2.08 18.65 0.21
CA ARG A 166 3.02 17.83 -0.59
C ARG A 166 3.65 16.70 0.24
N GLU A 167 3.86 16.93 1.53
CA GLU A 167 4.41 15.94 2.48
C GLU A 167 3.47 14.74 2.69
N ALA A 168 2.15 14.97 2.79
CA ALA A 168 1.17 13.89 2.85
C ALA A 168 1.21 13.02 1.58
N GLY A 169 1.22 13.65 0.40
CA GLY A 169 1.36 12.93 -0.87
C GLY A 169 2.64 12.10 -0.93
N ALA A 170 3.77 12.67 -0.52
CA ALA A 170 5.05 11.98 -0.47
C ALA A 170 5.06 10.80 0.53
N ALA A 171 4.40 10.93 1.69
CA ALA A 171 4.28 9.86 2.66
C ALA A 171 3.47 8.68 2.10
N VAL A 172 2.36 8.94 1.42
CA VAL A 172 1.55 7.91 0.75
C VAL A 172 2.36 7.20 -0.34
N LEU A 173 3.09 7.94 -1.17
CA LEU A 173 3.97 7.37 -2.20
C LEU A 173 5.04 6.46 -1.60
N LYS A 174 5.67 6.86 -0.49
CA LYS A 174 6.63 6.02 0.24
C LYS A 174 5.99 4.72 0.71
N GLN A 175 4.76 4.75 1.21
CA GLN A 175 4.08 3.54 1.66
C GLN A 175 3.63 2.62 0.54
N LEU A 176 3.23 3.18 -0.62
CA LEU A 176 2.99 2.38 -1.82
C LEU A 176 4.26 1.67 -2.29
N LEU A 177 5.42 2.35 -2.23
CA LEU A 177 6.71 1.73 -2.55
C LEU A 177 7.07 0.61 -1.55
N THR A 178 6.86 0.83 -0.26
CA THR A 178 7.04 -0.20 0.78
C THR A 178 6.14 -1.41 0.52
N GLY A 179 4.86 -1.17 0.18
CA GLY A 179 3.91 -2.23 -0.18
C GLY A 179 4.34 -3.02 -1.41
N ALA A 180 4.80 -2.33 -2.46
CA ALA A 180 5.34 -2.96 -3.66
C ALA A 180 6.58 -3.81 -3.35
N ALA A 181 7.50 -3.32 -2.52
CA ALA A 181 8.69 -4.06 -2.10
C ALA A 181 8.32 -5.34 -1.32
N LEU A 182 7.32 -5.27 -0.43
CA LEU A 182 6.82 -6.46 0.28
C LEU A 182 6.19 -7.49 -0.68
N LEU A 183 5.43 -7.04 -1.69
CA LEU A 183 4.81 -7.89 -2.70
C LEU A 183 5.83 -8.59 -3.60
N VAL A 184 6.93 -7.90 -3.94
CA VAL A 184 8.06 -8.50 -4.65
C VAL A 184 8.77 -9.51 -3.75
N GLY A 185 9.03 -9.16 -2.49
CA GLY A 185 9.64 -10.06 -1.51
C GLY A 185 8.81 -11.32 -1.23
N LEU A 186 7.48 -11.24 -1.34
CA LEU A 186 6.53 -12.34 -1.10
C LEU A 186 6.67 -13.47 -2.14
N GLN A 187 7.18 -13.20 -3.34
CA GLN A 187 7.24 -14.19 -4.42
C GLN A 187 8.14 -15.37 -4.04
N ALA A 188 9.33 -15.11 -3.50
CA ALA A 188 10.27 -16.17 -3.12
C ALA A 188 9.70 -17.19 -2.10
N PRO A 189 9.12 -16.78 -0.96
CA PRO A 189 8.52 -17.73 -0.02
C PRO A 189 7.28 -18.42 -0.58
N LEU A 190 6.49 -17.78 -1.45
CA LEU A 190 5.39 -18.45 -2.16
C LEU A 190 5.90 -19.62 -3.02
N HIS A 191 6.95 -19.39 -3.82
CA HIS A 191 7.55 -20.43 -4.65
C HIS A 191 8.17 -21.56 -3.83
N ARG A 192 8.87 -21.24 -2.73
CA ARG A 192 9.41 -22.27 -1.81
C ARG A 192 8.30 -23.11 -1.19
N ALA A 193 7.22 -22.48 -0.71
CA ALA A 193 6.07 -23.19 -0.16
C ALA A 193 5.43 -24.12 -1.19
N ALA A 194 5.22 -23.64 -2.42
CA ALA A 194 4.67 -24.42 -3.51
C ALA A 194 5.59 -25.60 -3.91
N ALA A 195 6.91 -25.40 -3.97
CA ALA A 195 7.87 -26.45 -4.28
C ALA A 195 7.85 -27.58 -3.24
N HIS A 196 7.76 -27.25 -1.94
CA HIS A 196 7.64 -28.25 -0.89
C HIS A 196 6.32 -29.02 -0.98
N LEU A 197 5.21 -28.36 -1.27
CA LEU A 197 3.91 -29.03 -1.45
C LEU A 197 3.91 -29.93 -2.70
N ALA A 198 4.52 -29.48 -3.80
CA ALA A 198 4.70 -30.30 -5.01
C ALA A 198 5.53 -31.56 -4.73
N ALA A 199 6.58 -31.45 -3.91
CA ALA A 199 7.35 -32.61 -3.47
C ALA A 199 6.50 -33.60 -2.64
N GLN A 200 5.63 -33.10 -1.75
CA GLN A 200 4.70 -33.95 -0.99
C GLN A 200 3.70 -34.67 -1.92
N LEU A 201 3.19 -33.97 -2.95
CA LEU A 201 2.33 -34.57 -3.97
C LEU A 201 3.04 -35.67 -4.76
N GLY A 202 4.32 -35.45 -5.12
CA GLY A 202 5.13 -36.47 -5.79
C GLY A 202 5.36 -37.72 -4.93
N LEU A 203 5.38 -37.57 -3.60
CA LEU A 203 5.46 -38.67 -2.64
C LEU A 203 4.07 -39.22 -2.25
N THR A 204 2.98 -38.70 -2.82
CA THR A 204 1.59 -39.06 -2.51
C THR A 204 1.19 -38.85 -1.04
N TYR A 205 1.92 -38.00 -0.32
CA TYR A 205 1.61 -37.68 1.08
C TYR A 205 0.55 -36.59 1.18
N PHE A 206 -0.50 -36.86 1.97
CA PHE A 206 -1.56 -35.91 2.29
C PHE A 206 -2.14 -35.20 1.05
N VAL A 207 -2.40 -35.96 -0.02
CA VAL A 207 -2.78 -35.43 -1.35
C VAL A 207 -3.89 -34.38 -1.29
N PRO A 208 -5.01 -34.56 -0.55
CA PRO A 208 -6.07 -33.54 -0.50
C PRO A 208 -5.60 -32.20 0.11
N LEU A 209 -4.77 -32.23 1.15
CA LEU A 209 -4.22 -31.03 1.78
C LEU A 209 -3.22 -30.35 0.84
N ALA A 210 -2.33 -31.13 0.23
CA ALA A 210 -1.28 -30.59 -0.61
C ALA A 210 -1.83 -30.00 -1.92
N THR A 211 -2.85 -30.60 -2.54
CA THR A 211 -3.52 -30.04 -3.72
C THR A 211 -4.25 -28.74 -3.40
N THR A 212 -5.05 -28.71 -2.32
CA THR A 212 -5.78 -27.51 -1.89
C THR A 212 -4.84 -26.38 -1.51
N ALA A 213 -3.81 -26.65 -0.72
CA ALA A 213 -2.81 -25.65 -0.35
C ALA A 213 -2.05 -25.11 -1.57
N THR A 214 -1.68 -25.97 -2.53
CA THR A 214 -1.00 -25.54 -3.76
C THR A 214 -1.90 -24.65 -4.63
N ALA A 215 -3.16 -25.03 -4.80
CA ALA A 215 -4.14 -24.22 -5.53
C ALA A 215 -4.33 -22.84 -4.89
N MET A 216 -4.42 -22.78 -3.57
CA MET A 216 -4.52 -21.51 -2.83
C MET A 216 -3.27 -20.64 -3.00
N LEU A 217 -2.07 -21.21 -2.90
CA LEU A 217 -0.83 -20.46 -3.13
C LEU A 217 -0.74 -19.91 -4.56
N ALA A 218 -1.19 -20.68 -5.56
CA ALA A 218 -1.25 -20.23 -6.94
C ALA A 218 -2.20 -19.03 -7.10
N ARG A 219 -3.39 -19.09 -6.49
CA ARG A 219 -4.36 -17.97 -6.50
C ARG A 219 -3.83 -16.74 -5.78
N ILE A 220 -3.25 -16.91 -4.59
CA ILE A 220 -2.59 -15.84 -3.83
C ILE A 220 -1.47 -15.19 -4.66
N LYS A 221 -0.66 -15.99 -5.36
CA LYS A 221 0.40 -15.46 -6.23
C LYS A 221 -0.17 -14.54 -7.30
N VAL A 222 -1.16 -14.98 -8.07
CA VAL A 222 -1.78 -14.17 -9.13
C VAL A 222 -2.37 -12.89 -8.58
N LEU A 223 -3.11 -12.99 -7.46
CA LEU A 223 -3.73 -11.83 -6.82
C LEU A 223 -2.70 -10.86 -6.23
N SER A 224 -1.58 -11.37 -5.71
CA SER A 224 -0.47 -10.51 -5.22
C SER A 224 0.22 -9.75 -6.35
N LEU A 225 0.37 -10.36 -7.54
CA LEU A 225 0.92 -9.70 -8.72
C LEU A 225 -0.06 -8.67 -9.29
N GLN A 226 -1.36 -8.97 -9.26
CA GLN A 226 -2.40 -8.01 -9.62
C GLN A 226 -2.35 -6.78 -8.69
N LEU A 227 -2.28 -7.00 -7.37
CA LEU A 227 -2.15 -5.91 -6.39
C LEU A 227 -0.86 -5.11 -6.60
N LEU A 228 0.25 -5.76 -6.97
CA LEU A 228 1.50 -5.06 -7.30
C LEU A 228 1.32 -4.14 -8.50
N LEU A 229 0.67 -4.61 -9.56
CA LEU A 229 0.36 -3.78 -10.73
C LEU A 229 -0.51 -2.58 -10.34
N ASP A 230 -1.51 -2.79 -9.50
CA ASP A 230 -2.40 -1.72 -9.05
C ASP A 230 -1.71 -0.73 -8.10
N CYS A 231 -0.72 -1.19 -7.31
CA CYS A 231 0.19 -0.31 -6.56
C CYS A 231 1.00 0.59 -7.50
N VAL A 232 1.58 0.04 -8.57
CA VAL A 232 2.38 0.81 -9.54
C VAL A 232 1.50 1.82 -10.29
N LYS A 233 0.31 1.42 -10.74
CA LYS A 233 -0.65 2.35 -11.36
C LYS A 233 -1.01 3.51 -10.43
N THR A 234 -1.30 3.19 -9.16
CA THR A 234 -1.63 4.21 -8.16
C THR A 234 -0.44 5.12 -7.89
N TYR A 235 0.77 4.56 -7.79
CA TYR A 235 1.99 5.32 -7.60
C TYR A 235 2.19 6.32 -8.75
N ASN A 236 2.08 5.88 -10.01
CA ASN A 236 2.25 6.75 -11.16
C ASN A 236 1.20 7.88 -11.19
N ALA A 237 -0.07 7.54 -10.97
CA ALA A 237 -1.15 8.53 -10.91
C ALA A 237 -0.94 9.58 -9.80
N LEU A 238 -0.44 9.17 -8.63
CA LEU A 238 -0.13 10.08 -7.53
C LEU A 238 1.17 10.86 -7.74
N ALA A 239 2.16 10.27 -8.41
CA ALA A 239 3.41 10.94 -8.74
C ALA A 239 3.19 12.10 -9.71
N ASP A 240 2.27 11.95 -10.66
CA ASP A 240 1.84 13.01 -11.58
C ASP A 240 1.13 14.17 -10.85
N LEU A 241 0.43 13.87 -9.75
CA LEU A 241 -0.25 14.87 -8.90
C LEU A 241 0.69 15.55 -7.90
N LEU A 242 1.77 14.90 -7.47
CA LEU A 242 2.70 15.41 -6.46
C LEU A 242 3.26 16.81 -6.76
N PRO A 243 3.72 17.15 -7.98
CA PRO A 243 4.26 18.49 -8.28
C PRO A 243 3.19 19.61 -8.22
N LEU A 244 1.91 19.25 -8.23
CA LEU A 244 0.79 20.20 -8.16
C LEU A 244 0.37 20.51 -6.72
N LEU A 245 0.83 19.71 -5.75
CA LEU A 245 0.47 19.90 -4.35
C LEU A 245 1.29 21.02 -3.71
N PRO A 246 0.66 21.88 -2.90
CA PRO A 246 1.32 22.98 -2.23
C PRO A 246 2.37 22.47 -1.25
N GLN A 247 3.56 23.07 -1.32
CA GLN A 247 4.59 22.88 -0.32
C GLN A 247 4.24 23.77 0.89
N PRO A 248 4.18 23.22 2.11
CA PRO A 248 3.93 24.04 3.30
C PRO A 248 5.01 25.13 3.38
N ALA A 249 4.58 26.37 3.61
CA ALA A 249 5.41 27.57 3.59
C ALA A 249 6.36 27.65 4.81
N ALA A 250 7.29 26.71 4.92
CA ALA A 250 8.40 26.77 5.87
C ALA A 250 9.73 27.18 5.22
N THR A 251 9.79 27.38 3.89
CA THR A 251 11.04 27.77 3.20
C THR A 251 10.81 28.73 2.03
N ALA A 252 10.03 29.79 2.23
CA ALA A 252 10.19 31.00 1.40
C ALA A 252 11.31 31.93 1.95
N ALA A 253 11.97 31.54 3.06
CA ALA A 253 13.01 32.29 3.75
C ALA A 253 14.35 31.54 3.86
N ALA A 254 14.61 30.56 2.99
CA ALA A 254 15.90 29.85 2.93
C ALA A 254 16.44 29.84 1.50
N VAL A 255 16.51 31.04 0.92
CA VAL A 255 17.66 31.39 0.07
C VAL A 255 18.76 31.73 1.07
N ASP A 256 19.89 31.03 0.96
CA ASP A 256 21.11 31.15 1.76
C ASP A 256 21.11 30.48 3.15
N GLY A 257 21.75 29.30 3.23
CA GLY A 257 22.23 28.76 4.51
C GLY A 257 22.24 27.25 4.60
N HIS A 258 23.43 26.65 4.47
CA HIS A 258 23.73 25.28 4.90
C HIS A 258 23.15 25.01 6.31
N SER A 259 22.23 24.06 6.43
CA SER A 259 22.01 23.35 7.69
C SER A 259 21.70 21.88 7.41
N THR A 260 22.65 21.05 7.81
CA THR A 260 22.58 19.59 7.85
C THR A 260 21.70 19.17 9.02
N ASP A 261 20.48 18.71 8.73
CA ASP A 261 19.58 18.13 9.72
C ASP A 261 19.79 16.60 9.82
N PRO A 262 20.18 16.04 10.98
CA PRO A 262 20.53 14.62 11.11
C PRO A 262 19.33 13.67 11.13
N ALA A 263 18.09 14.16 11.14
CA ALA A 263 16.87 13.36 11.23
C ALA A 263 16.37 12.79 9.88
N LEU A 264 16.98 13.20 8.76
CA LEU A 264 16.69 12.70 7.41
C LEU A 264 17.74 11.72 6.87
N LEU A 265 18.72 11.35 7.68
CA LEU A 265 19.69 10.33 7.31
C LEU A 265 19.03 8.95 7.42
N LEU A 266 19.02 8.25 6.28
CA LEU A 266 18.77 6.81 6.20
C LEU A 266 19.55 6.10 7.31
N PRO A 267 18.95 5.13 8.04
CA PRO A 267 19.69 4.29 8.96
C PRO A 267 20.92 3.70 8.24
N PRO A 268 22.13 3.74 8.82
CA PRO A 268 23.35 3.27 8.16
C PRO A 268 23.30 1.78 7.77
N GLU A 269 22.36 1.04 8.35
CA GLU A 269 22.04 -0.36 8.05
C GLU A 269 21.42 -0.58 6.64
N LEU A 270 20.79 0.43 6.03
CA LEU A 270 20.08 0.32 4.74
C LEU A 270 20.86 0.83 3.52
N ALA A 271 21.99 1.51 3.75
CA ALA A 271 22.91 1.94 2.70
C ALA A 271 23.50 0.79 1.83
N PRO A 272 23.81 -0.42 2.35
CA PRO A 272 24.34 -1.50 1.52
C PRO A 272 23.28 -2.18 0.64
N ALA A 273 21.97 -2.00 0.91
CA ALA A 273 20.90 -2.66 0.16
C ALA A 273 20.48 -1.92 -1.13
N LEU A 274 20.89 -0.65 -1.28
CA LEU A 274 20.55 0.20 -2.43
C LEU A 274 21.72 0.38 -3.42
N GLN A 275 22.88 -0.25 -3.17
CA GLN A 275 23.97 -0.25 -4.14
C GLN A 275 23.67 -1.28 -5.24
N PRO A 276 23.70 -0.90 -6.55
CA PRO A 276 23.72 -1.89 -7.62
C PRO A 276 24.93 -2.80 -7.40
N PRO A 277 24.83 -4.12 -7.70
CA PRO A 277 25.95 -5.02 -7.52
C PRO A 277 27.14 -4.50 -8.31
N LYS A 278 28.19 -4.05 -7.60
CA LYS A 278 29.47 -3.73 -8.21
C LYS A 278 29.89 -4.98 -8.96
N ALA A 279 30.09 -4.85 -10.26
CA ALA A 279 30.68 -5.90 -11.08
C ALA A 279 32.01 -6.30 -10.42
N GLN A 280 31.99 -7.40 -9.67
CA GLN A 280 33.19 -8.01 -9.14
C GLN A 280 33.96 -8.50 -10.36
N LYS A 281 34.97 -7.73 -10.73
CA LYS A 281 36.04 -8.15 -11.62
C LYS A 281 36.82 -9.23 -10.86
N ALA A 282 36.26 -10.43 -10.80
CA ALA A 282 36.93 -11.58 -10.24
C ALA A 282 38.19 -11.83 -11.08
N PRO A 283 39.39 -11.89 -10.46
CA PRO A 283 40.55 -12.37 -11.17
C PRO A 283 40.29 -13.82 -11.56
N LEU A 284 40.38 -14.09 -12.86
CA LEU A 284 40.37 -15.43 -13.44
C LEU A 284 41.27 -16.36 -12.62
N PRO A 285 40.79 -17.52 -12.17
CA PRO A 285 41.68 -18.50 -11.57
C PRO A 285 42.73 -18.94 -12.60
N PRO A 286 43.99 -19.15 -12.20
CA PRO A 286 45.01 -19.64 -13.12
C PRO A 286 44.56 -21.00 -13.68
N VAL A 287 44.59 -21.09 -15.01
CA VAL A 287 44.40 -22.32 -15.79
C VAL A 287 45.38 -23.36 -15.25
N ARG A 288 44.86 -24.26 -14.40
CA ARG A 288 45.64 -25.37 -13.86
C ARG A 288 45.84 -26.35 -15.00
N GLY A 289 47.07 -26.40 -15.48
CA GLY A 289 47.51 -27.27 -16.57
C GLY A 289 46.98 -28.69 -16.42
N ARG A 290 46.33 -29.13 -17.49
CA ARG A 290 45.89 -30.49 -17.77
C ARG A 290 47.13 -31.39 -17.83
N ARG A 291 47.60 -31.89 -16.67
CA ARG A 291 48.57 -33.00 -16.62
C ARG A 291 47.80 -34.30 -16.80
N GLY A 292 48.19 -35.03 -17.83
CA GLY A 292 47.59 -36.31 -18.22
C GLY A 292 47.63 -37.34 -17.10
N GLY A 293 46.46 -37.86 -16.77
CA GLY A 293 46.30 -39.15 -16.11
C GLY A 293 46.04 -40.22 -17.17
N LYS A 294 46.93 -41.21 -17.22
CA LYS A 294 46.84 -42.41 -18.06
C LYS A 294 45.56 -43.21 -17.75
N PRO A 295 44.99 -43.92 -18.73
CA PRO A 295 43.92 -44.88 -18.49
C PRO A 295 44.51 -46.19 -17.93
N THR A 296 44.04 -46.61 -16.76
CA THR A 296 44.22 -47.99 -16.28
C THR A 296 42.90 -48.72 -16.38
N HIS A 297 42.90 -49.73 -17.26
CA HIS A 297 41.93 -50.82 -17.34
C HIS A 297 41.92 -51.64 -16.03
N GLN A 298 40.73 -52.00 -15.56
CA GLN A 298 40.37 -53.14 -14.70
C GLN A 298 38.86 -52.98 -14.46
N GLU A 299 37.93 -53.61 -15.18
CA GLU A 299 37.68 -55.04 -15.42
C GLU A 299 37.43 -55.86 -14.15
N ALA A 300 36.23 -56.44 -14.10
CA ALA A 300 35.74 -57.48 -13.19
C ALA A 300 35.42 -57.00 -11.74
N HIS A 301 34.34 -57.40 -11.07
CA HIS A 301 33.56 -58.63 -11.10
C HIS A 301 32.19 -58.41 -10.40
N LEU A 302 31.10 -58.97 -10.94
CA LEU A 302 29.84 -59.22 -10.20
C LEU A 302 30.08 -60.24 -9.07
N PRO A 303 29.34 -60.17 -7.96
CA PRO A 303 28.94 -61.36 -7.23
C PRO A 303 27.45 -61.65 -7.39
N THR A 304 27.21 -62.83 -7.94
CA THR A 304 25.97 -63.59 -7.98
C THR A 304 25.45 -63.97 -6.59
N ASN A 305 24.14 -63.77 -6.45
CA ASN A 305 23.15 -64.47 -5.65
C ASN A 305 23.52 -65.89 -5.15
N ARG A 306 23.26 -66.19 -3.86
CA ARG A 306 22.81 -67.52 -3.40
C ARG A 306 21.99 -67.41 -2.08
N PRO A 307 20.85 -68.11 -2.00
CA PRO A 307 20.02 -68.21 -0.79
C PRO A 307 20.42 -69.40 0.08
N ASN A 308 20.02 -69.34 1.35
CA ASN A 308 19.71 -70.46 2.25
C ASN A 308 18.41 -70.13 2.99
#